data_AF-A0A9D8F079-F1
#
_entry.id   AF-A0A9D8F079-F1
#
_cell.length_a   1.000
_cell.length_b   1.000
_cell.length_c   1.000
_cell.angle_alpha   90.00
_cell.angle_beta   90.00
_cell.angle_gamma   90.00
#
_symmetry.space_group_name_H-M   'P 1'
#
loop_
_entity.id
_entity.type
_entity.pdbx_description
1 polymer ?
#
loop_
_entity_poly.entity_id
_entity_poly.type
_entity_poly.pdbx_seq_one_letter_code
_entity_poly.pdbx_strand_id
1 'polypeptide(L)'
;MRHTAFVLGLLTAVTVAGQQPDKPQPNPRQQPGAMVHIFAPEQHDLYDGHFVISASRIYMIGGLNDPEGWDHLDNDAKSVRPVSGTAEIDVNEIQNTGRFEARLKIPDGDLVLAMDKWHEFSPCQNGGIVAYIHEHGTDSGCGDNNWPKTVGFLAGWGYGHATLNGKPLYDSYEMHFMVTQGLRDRKTLRVNYPMANKKLPGGETNPATQQIDFYIRSPQQNPKNRPTRQVFVHFFGMEIAWK
;
A
#
# COMPACT_ATOMS: atom_id res chain seq x y z
N MET A 1 -36.13 -77.20 -24.13
CA MET A 1 -36.53 -75.78 -24.18
C MET A 1 -35.63 -75.02 -23.22
N ARG A 2 -34.62 -74.30 -23.74
CA ARG A 2 -33.65 -73.54 -22.94
C ARG A 2 -34.10 -72.07 -22.94
N HIS A 3 -34.41 -71.55 -21.76
CA HIS A 3 -34.69 -70.14 -21.56
C HIS A 3 -33.38 -69.36 -21.48
N THR A 4 -33.23 -68.39 -22.38
CA THR A 4 -32.12 -67.42 -22.39
C THR A 4 -32.50 -66.26 -21.48
N ALA A 5 -31.78 -66.07 -20.38
CA ALA A 5 -31.92 -64.90 -19.53
C ALA A 5 -31.06 -63.76 -20.09
N PHE A 6 -31.69 -62.63 -20.40
CA PHE A 6 -31.01 -61.37 -20.72
C PHE A 6 -30.58 -60.70 -19.41
N VAL A 7 -29.27 -60.51 -19.21
CA VAL A 7 -28.73 -59.65 -18.16
C VAL A 7 -28.51 -58.26 -18.77
N LEU A 8 -29.31 -57.29 -18.32
CA LEU A 8 -29.16 -55.88 -18.70
C LEU A 8 -28.08 -55.26 -17.80
N GLY A 9 -26.90 -54.97 -18.35
CA GLY A 9 -25.84 -54.26 -17.64
C GLY A 9 -26.17 -52.77 -17.51
N LEU A 10 -26.40 -52.28 -16.28
CA LEU A 10 -26.40 -50.86 -15.98
C LEU A 10 -24.95 -50.34 -16.04
N LEU A 11 -24.63 -49.54 -17.05
CA LEU A 11 -23.45 -48.68 -17.08
C LEU A 11 -23.72 -47.46 -16.19
N THR A 12 -23.22 -47.48 -14.96
CA THR A 12 -23.10 -46.28 -14.12
C THR A 12 -21.97 -45.42 -14.67
N ALA A 13 -22.31 -44.34 -15.37
CA ALA A 13 -21.37 -43.29 -15.75
C ALA A 13 -20.93 -42.55 -14.48
N VAL A 14 -19.69 -42.78 -14.04
CA VAL A 14 -19.05 -41.96 -12.99
C VAL A 14 -18.67 -40.64 -13.64
N THR A 15 -19.43 -39.58 -13.38
CA THR A 15 -19.01 -38.22 -13.72
C THR A 15 -17.84 -37.85 -12.84
N VAL A 16 -16.63 -37.93 -13.39
CA VAL A 16 -15.44 -37.28 -12.81
C VAL A 16 -15.69 -35.79 -12.92
N ALA A 17 -16.21 -35.19 -11.84
CA ALA A 17 -16.19 -33.74 -11.68
C ALA A 17 -14.72 -33.32 -11.70
N GLY A 18 -14.28 -32.75 -12.82
CA GLY A 18 -12.95 -32.17 -12.93
C GLY A 18 -12.79 -31.15 -11.82
N GLN A 19 -11.89 -31.44 -10.88
CA GLN A 19 -11.38 -30.43 -9.97
C GLN A 19 -10.85 -29.30 -10.84
N GLN A 20 -11.51 -28.15 -10.81
CA GLN A 20 -10.94 -26.91 -11.33
C GLN A 20 -9.55 -26.79 -10.68
N PRO A 21 -8.47 -26.58 -11.46
CA PRO A 21 -7.18 -26.29 -10.85
C PRO A 21 -7.39 -25.09 -9.93
N ASP A 22 -6.98 -25.24 -8.67
CA ASP A 22 -7.01 -24.17 -7.69
C ASP A 22 -6.40 -22.93 -8.34
N LYS A 23 -7.17 -21.84 -8.40
CA LYS A 23 -6.63 -20.57 -8.88
C LYS A 23 -5.40 -20.28 -8.01
N PRO A 24 -4.22 -19.98 -8.60
CA PRO A 24 -3.04 -19.62 -7.84
C PRO A 24 -3.42 -18.55 -6.82
N GLN A 25 -3.08 -18.76 -5.54
CA GLN A 25 -3.29 -17.75 -4.52
C GLN A 25 -2.51 -16.49 -4.91
N PRO A 26 -3.09 -15.29 -4.74
CA PRO A 26 -2.39 -14.05 -5.04
C PRO A 26 -1.04 -13.98 -4.30
N ASN A 27 0.03 -13.66 -5.04
CA ASN A 27 1.37 -13.49 -4.50
C ASN A 27 1.78 -12.01 -4.69
N PRO A 28 2.08 -11.24 -3.63
CA PRO A 28 2.48 -9.84 -3.75
C PRO A 28 3.65 -9.59 -4.71
N ARG A 29 4.57 -10.55 -4.89
CA ARG A 29 5.69 -10.46 -5.84
C ARG A 29 5.38 -11.03 -7.24
N GLN A 30 4.29 -11.78 -7.41
CA GLN A 30 3.87 -12.39 -8.69
C GLN A 30 2.39 -12.16 -8.95
N GLN A 31 2.07 -11.21 -9.83
CA GLN A 31 0.68 -10.80 -10.08
C GLN A 31 0.10 -11.37 -11.38
N PRO A 32 -1.15 -11.87 -11.35
CA PRO A 32 -1.88 -12.22 -12.57
C PRO A 32 -2.01 -11.04 -13.53
N GLY A 33 -1.67 -11.26 -14.80
CA GLY A 33 -1.83 -10.25 -15.87
C GLY A 33 -0.74 -9.17 -15.96
N ALA A 34 0.25 -9.16 -15.06
CA ALA A 34 1.43 -8.31 -15.23
C ALA A 34 2.29 -8.85 -16.39
N MET A 35 2.54 -8.01 -17.40
CA MET A 35 3.43 -8.36 -18.53
C MET A 35 4.89 -8.00 -18.27
N VAL A 36 5.14 -7.10 -17.32
CA VAL A 36 6.48 -6.64 -16.92
C VAL A 36 6.74 -7.15 -15.51
N HIS A 37 7.90 -7.80 -15.34
CA HIS A 37 8.38 -8.27 -14.04
C HIS A 37 9.67 -7.54 -13.69
N ILE A 38 9.78 -7.13 -12.43
CA ILE A 38 11.07 -6.76 -11.83
C ILE A 38 11.66 -8.04 -11.26
N PHE A 39 12.97 -8.21 -11.35
CA PHE A 39 13.60 -9.36 -10.70
C PHE A 39 13.41 -9.29 -9.19
N ALA A 40 13.25 -10.46 -8.57
CA ALA A 40 13.13 -10.53 -7.12
C ALA A 40 14.52 -10.26 -6.48
N PRO A 41 14.58 -9.51 -5.36
CA PRO A 41 15.81 -9.22 -4.63
C PRO A 41 16.75 -10.41 -4.47
N GLU A 42 16.20 -11.58 -4.13
CA GLU A 42 16.94 -12.79 -3.79
C GLU A 42 17.62 -13.43 -5.01
N GLN A 43 17.39 -12.91 -6.21
CA GLN A 43 17.94 -13.42 -7.47
C GLN A 43 19.28 -12.76 -7.85
N HIS A 44 19.84 -11.86 -7.02
CA HIS A 44 20.99 -11.02 -7.40
C HIS A 44 22.07 -10.91 -6.32
N ASP A 45 23.30 -11.26 -6.70
CA ASP A 45 24.48 -11.13 -5.83
C ASP A 45 24.87 -9.67 -5.51
N LEU A 46 24.46 -8.72 -6.35
CA LEU A 46 24.77 -7.29 -6.21
C LEU A 46 23.67 -6.49 -5.50
N TYR A 47 22.56 -7.12 -5.14
CA TYR A 47 21.49 -6.43 -4.44
C TYR A 47 21.88 -6.23 -2.98
N ASP A 48 22.04 -4.97 -2.55
CA ASP A 48 22.50 -4.60 -1.21
C ASP A 48 21.35 -4.21 -0.25
N GLY A 49 20.13 -4.07 -0.78
CA GLY A 49 18.94 -3.73 -0.03
C GLY A 49 18.95 -2.33 0.60
N HIS A 50 19.88 -1.44 0.24
CA HIS A 50 20.01 -0.11 0.82
C HIS A 50 19.31 0.94 -0.05
N PHE A 51 18.37 1.66 0.54
CA PHE A 51 17.55 2.65 -0.14
C PHE A 51 17.74 4.01 0.50
N VAL A 52 18.25 4.97 -0.29
CA VAL A 52 18.36 6.37 0.10
C VAL A 52 17.47 7.20 -0.83
N ILE A 53 16.35 7.69 -0.30
CA ILE A 53 15.31 8.36 -1.08
C ILE A 53 14.90 9.66 -0.39
N SER A 54 14.72 10.73 -1.17
CA SER A 54 14.04 11.94 -0.72
C SER A 54 12.80 12.21 -1.53
N ALA A 55 11.74 12.66 -0.86
CA ALA A 55 10.52 13.12 -1.49
C ALA A 55 10.28 14.61 -1.25
N SER A 56 9.85 15.30 -2.30
CA SER A 56 9.46 16.71 -2.29
C SER A 56 8.09 16.91 -2.94
N ARG A 57 7.68 18.18 -3.03
CA ARG A 57 6.35 18.58 -3.52
C ARG A 57 5.24 17.83 -2.77
N ILE A 58 5.28 17.97 -1.44
CA ILE A 58 4.41 17.27 -0.49
C ILE A 58 3.05 17.96 -0.43
N TYR A 59 2.01 17.14 -0.30
CA TYR A 59 0.64 17.56 -0.10
C TYR A 59 0.09 16.90 1.16
N MET A 60 -0.71 17.64 1.92
CA MET A 60 -1.46 17.16 3.07
C MET A 60 -2.92 16.93 2.68
N ILE A 61 -3.51 15.86 3.21
CA ILE A 61 -4.93 15.55 3.09
C ILE A 61 -5.64 15.86 4.40
N GLY A 62 -6.80 16.51 4.34
CA GLY A 62 -7.56 16.84 5.54
C GLY A 62 -6.77 17.82 6.41
N GLY A 63 -6.76 17.65 7.72
CA GLY A 63 -6.10 18.49 8.72
C GLY A 63 -5.85 17.71 10.01
N LEU A 64 -5.28 18.38 11.03
CA LEU A 64 -5.10 17.72 12.33
C LEU A 64 -6.41 17.61 13.14
N ASN A 65 -7.41 18.42 12.80
CA ASN A 65 -8.67 18.56 13.53
C ASN A 65 -9.89 18.30 12.63
N ASP A 66 -9.79 17.34 11.71
CA ASP A 66 -10.90 16.98 10.85
C ASP A 66 -12.10 16.46 11.67
N PRO A 67 -13.35 16.78 11.28
CA PRO A 67 -14.54 16.32 11.99
C PRO A 67 -14.72 14.80 11.88
N GLU A 68 -15.50 14.22 12.78
CA GLU A 68 -15.91 12.82 12.67
C GLU A 68 -16.67 12.56 11.35
N GLY A 69 -16.41 11.41 10.72
CA GLY A 69 -16.97 11.07 9.42
C GLY A 69 -16.08 11.44 8.24
N TRP A 70 -14.86 11.90 8.50
CA TRP A 70 -13.98 12.43 7.45
C TRP A 70 -13.37 11.33 6.57
N ASP A 71 -13.18 11.66 5.28
CA ASP A 71 -12.43 10.86 4.32
C ASP A 71 -10.98 11.35 4.23
N HIS A 72 -10.11 10.70 5.00
CA HIS A 72 -8.68 10.99 5.05
C HIS A 72 -7.89 10.41 3.85
N LEU A 73 -8.54 9.66 2.94
CA LEU A 73 -7.94 9.26 1.67
C LEU A 73 -8.07 10.38 0.63
N ASP A 74 -9.22 11.03 0.62
CA ASP A 74 -9.64 12.08 -0.31
C ASP A 74 -9.21 11.78 -1.76
N ASN A 75 -9.70 10.65 -2.28
CA ASN A 75 -9.39 10.22 -3.64
C ASN A 75 -9.87 11.23 -4.69
N ASP A 76 -10.88 12.04 -4.36
CA ASP A 76 -11.36 13.14 -5.21
C ASP A 76 -10.51 14.42 -5.13
N ALA A 77 -9.50 14.46 -4.25
CA ALA A 77 -8.61 15.59 -4.02
C ALA A 77 -9.33 16.92 -3.71
N LYS A 78 -10.42 16.88 -2.94
CA LYS A 78 -11.24 18.05 -2.60
C LYS A 78 -10.63 18.95 -1.51
N SER A 79 -9.82 18.36 -0.65
CA SER A 79 -9.25 18.94 0.56
C SER A 79 -7.73 18.76 0.63
N VAL A 80 -7.11 18.50 -0.51
CA VAL A 80 -5.66 18.37 -0.67
C VAL A 80 -5.02 19.76 -0.76
N ARG A 81 -3.92 19.97 -0.03
CA ARG A 81 -3.16 21.23 -0.09
C ARG A 81 -1.66 20.99 -0.09
N PRO A 82 -0.88 21.81 -0.83
CA PRO A 82 0.57 21.73 -0.77
C PRO A 82 1.07 22.15 0.62
N VAL A 83 2.12 21.49 1.08
CA VAL A 83 2.85 21.84 2.30
C VAL A 83 4.35 21.88 1.99
N SER A 84 5.08 22.75 2.67
CA SER A 84 6.54 22.84 2.46
C SER A 84 7.25 21.79 3.31
N GLY A 85 8.37 21.25 2.80
CA GLY A 85 9.16 20.26 3.52
C GLY A 85 9.54 19.07 2.66
N THR A 86 10.14 18.06 3.30
CA THR A 86 10.55 16.82 2.64
C THR A 86 10.26 15.61 3.52
N ALA A 87 10.22 14.44 2.90
CA ALA A 87 10.31 13.16 3.57
C ALA A 87 11.59 12.45 3.12
N GLU A 88 12.38 11.96 4.07
CA GLU A 88 13.65 11.28 3.83
C GLU A 88 13.55 9.82 4.30
N ILE A 89 14.05 8.92 3.46
CA ILE A 89 14.18 7.49 3.72
C ILE A 89 15.65 7.14 3.58
N ASP A 90 16.18 6.44 4.57
CA ASP A 90 17.51 5.81 4.54
C ASP A 90 17.38 4.48 5.27
N VAL A 91 17.12 3.40 4.53
CA VAL A 91 16.76 2.10 5.10
C VAL A 91 17.46 0.94 4.42
N ASN A 92 17.73 -0.11 5.19
CA ASN A 92 18.13 -1.41 4.67
C ASN A 92 16.98 -2.41 4.89
N GLU A 93 16.35 -2.86 3.81
CA GLU A 93 15.17 -3.73 3.90
C GLU A 93 15.53 -5.18 4.27
N ILE A 94 16.70 -5.67 3.84
CA ILE A 94 17.21 -7.00 4.22
C ILE A 94 17.38 -7.09 5.74
N GLN A 95 17.89 -6.02 6.35
CA GLN A 95 18.15 -5.97 7.79
C GLN A 95 16.95 -5.44 8.60
N ASN A 96 15.92 -4.90 7.95
CA ASN A 96 14.83 -4.17 8.60
C ASN A 96 15.34 -3.05 9.52
N THR A 97 16.30 -2.25 9.03
CA THR A 97 16.93 -1.15 9.78
C THR A 97 16.88 0.17 9.02
N GLY A 98 17.17 1.26 9.72
CA GLY A 98 17.29 2.60 9.15
C GLY A 98 16.21 3.55 9.64
N ARG A 99 15.98 4.63 8.87
CA ARG A 99 15.19 5.79 9.28
C ARG A 99 14.21 6.22 8.19
N PHE A 100 13.00 6.56 8.64
CA PHE A 100 12.06 7.40 7.90
C PHE A 100 11.74 8.64 8.73
N GLU A 101 11.80 9.81 8.12
CA GLU A 101 11.41 11.08 8.75
C GLU A 101 10.83 12.06 7.74
N ALA A 102 9.70 12.67 8.08
CA ALA A 102 9.11 13.78 7.33
C ALA A 102 9.11 15.04 8.18
N ARG A 103 9.65 16.14 7.64
CA ARG A 103 9.68 17.47 8.29
C ARG A 103 8.90 18.45 7.43
N LEU A 104 7.75 18.89 7.92
CA LEU A 104 6.73 19.59 7.14
C LEU A 104 6.27 20.87 7.82
N LYS A 105 6.01 21.91 7.04
CA LYS A 105 5.29 23.11 7.47
C LYS A 105 3.83 22.99 7.05
N ILE A 106 2.98 22.67 8.01
CA ILE A 106 1.53 22.55 7.83
C ILE A 106 0.83 23.82 8.37
N PRO A 107 -0.49 24.00 8.15
CA PRO A 107 -1.20 25.18 8.67
C PRO A 107 -1.08 25.37 10.19
N ASP A 108 -1.05 24.26 10.95
CA ASP A 108 -0.97 24.27 12.41
C ASP A 108 0.46 24.52 12.96
N GLY A 109 1.48 24.51 12.10
CA GLY A 109 2.88 24.77 12.46
C GLY A 109 3.88 23.79 11.86
N ASP A 110 5.02 23.65 12.53
CA ASP A 110 6.10 22.75 12.13
C ASP A 110 5.81 21.33 12.63
N LEU A 111 5.48 20.43 11.72
CA LEU A 111 5.18 19.02 12.00
C LEU A 111 6.39 18.14 11.64
N VAL A 112 6.76 17.26 12.56
CA VAL A 112 7.73 16.18 12.29
C VAL A 112 7.05 14.84 12.53
N LEU A 113 7.15 13.92 11.58
CA LEU A 113 6.79 12.51 11.75
C LEU A 113 8.06 11.67 11.61
N ALA A 114 8.25 10.68 12.48
CA ALA A 114 9.40 9.79 12.40
C ALA A 114 9.04 8.37 12.83
N MET A 115 9.63 7.40 12.13
CA MET A 115 9.53 5.99 12.51
C MET A 115 10.47 5.69 13.68
N ASP A 116 9.95 5.06 14.73
CA ASP A 116 10.73 4.66 15.90
C ASP A 116 11.13 3.19 15.84
N LYS A 117 10.22 2.35 15.35
CA LYS A 117 10.39 0.89 15.31
C LYS A 117 9.68 0.29 14.11
N TRP A 118 10.44 -0.37 13.24
CA TRP A 118 9.90 -1.23 12.19
C TRP A 118 9.14 -2.42 12.78
N HIS A 119 7.98 -2.72 12.21
CA HIS A 119 7.14 -3.80 12.70
C HIS A 119 6.29 -4.42 11.60
N GLU A 120 6.28 -5.75 11.58
CA GLU A 120 5.41 -6.57 10.74
C GLU A 120 4.03 -6.75 11.38
N PHE A 121 3.03 -6.13 10.79
CA PHE A 121 1.61 -6.32 11.13
C PHE A 121 0.94 -7.41 10.27
N SER A 122 1.58 -7.81 9.16
CA SER A 122 1.10 -8.83 8.23
C SER A 122 2.30 -9.55 7.58
N PRO A 123 2.23 -10.86 7.30
CA PRO A 123 3.34 -11.63 6.74
C PRO A 123 3.98 -11.06 5.47
N CYS A 124 3.23 -10.31 4.65
CA CYS A 124 3.78 -9.69 3.44
C CYS A 124 4.78 -8.54 3.71
N GLN A 125 4.88 -8.07 4.96
CA GLN A 125 5.69 -6.91 5.34
C GLN A 125 7.11 -7.27 5.80
N ASN A 126 7.45 -8.57 5.89
CA ASN A 126 8.81 -9.10 6.09
C ASN A 126 9.64 -8.33 7.13
N GLY A 127 9.19 -8.28 8.38
CA GLY A 127 9.85 -7.54 9.47
C GLY A 127 9.50 -6.06 9.57
N GLY A 128 8.89 -5.48 8.55
CA GLY A 128 8.41 -4.10 8.52
C GLY A 128 8.96 -3.24 7.39
N ILE A 129 9.91 -3.73 6.57
CA ILE A 129 10.40 -3.02 5.38
C ILE A 129 10.49 -4.01 4.22
N VAL A 130 9.93 -3.64 3.07
CA VAL A 130 9.95 -4.49 1.87
C VAL A 130 10.12 -3.68 0.60
N ALA A 131 10.97 -4.16 -0.30
CA ALA A 131 11.08 -3.67 -1.67
C ALA A 131 10.35 -4.56 -2.68
N TYR A 132 9.90 -3.96 -3.78
CA TYR A 132 9.32 -4.63 -4.96
C TYR A 132 8.16 -5.60 -4.64
N ILE A 133 7.06 -5.05 -4.13
CA ILE A 133 5.81 -5.76 -3.89
C ILE A 133 4.64 -5.08 -4.59
N HIS A 134 3.55 -5.82 -4.76
CA HIS A 134 2.27 -5.22 -5.07
C HIS A 134 1.48 -5.03 -3.79
N GLU A 135 0.92 -3.84 -3.65
CA GLU A 135 0.05 -3.47 -2.55
C GLU A 135 -1.31 -3.03 -3.08
N HIS A 136 -2.30 -3.10 -2.21
CA HIS A 136 -3.66 -2.63 -2.44
C HIS A 136 -4.41 -3.34 -3.57
N GLY A 137 -5.65 -2.92 -3.79
CA GLY A 137 -6.60 -3.64 -4.63
C GLY A 137 -6.94 -5.02 -4.10
N THR A 138 -8.04 -5.58 -4.62
CA THR A 138 -8.67 -6.78 -4.06
C THR A 138 -7.87 -8.08 -4.25
N ASP A 139 -6.77 -8.04 -4.99
CA ASP A 139 -6.03 -9.20 -5.47
C ASP A 139 -4.51 -9.08 -5.37
N SER A 140 -3.95 -8.09 -4.65
CA SER A 140 -2.49 -8.02 -4.44
C SER A 140 -2.00 -9.02 -3.40
N GLY A 141 -2.83 -9.30 -2.38
CA GLY A 141 -2.44 -10.10 -1.22
C GLY A 141 -1.67 -9.33 -0.14
N CYS A 142 -1.50 -8.00 -0.28
CA CYS A 142 -0.86 -7.16 0.72
C CYS A 142 -1.50 -5.75 0.78
N GLY A 143 -1.70 -5.23 1.99
CA GLY A 143 -2.34 -3.93 2.19
C GLY A 143 -3.87 -3.97 2.14
N ASP A 144 -4.48 -2.79 2.26
CA ASP A 144 -5.94 -2.62 2.25
C ASP A 144 -6.49 -2.33 0.84
N ASN A 145 -7.81 -2.31 0.69
CA ASN A 145 -8.48 -2.02 -0.58
C ASN A 145 -8.85 -0.54 -0.73
N ASN A 146 -8.10 0.39 -0.13
CA ASN A 146 -8.43 1.83 -0.20
C ASN A 146 -7.91 2.53 -1.45
N TRP A 147 -6.87 1.96 -2.08
CA TRP A 147 -6.19 2.49 -3.27
C TRP A 147 -6.15 1.47 -4.40
N PRO A 148 -5.81 1.91 -5.63
CA PRO A 148 -5.50 1.00 -6.71
C PRO A 148 -4.40 0.02 -6.34
N LYS A 149 -4.48 -1.20 -6.86
CA LYS A 149 -3.33 -2.11 -6.90
C LYS A 149 -2.16 -1.40 -7.59
N THR A 150 -1.02 -1.37 -6.92
CA THR A 150 0.16 -0.65 -7.37
C THR A 150 1.41 -1.46 -7.11
N VAL A 151 2.46 -1.21 -7.89
CA VAL A 151 3.81 -1.65 -7.55
C VAL A 151 4.37 -0.69 -6.49
N GLY A 152 4.62 -1.20 -5.30
CA GLY A 152 5.46 -0.60 -4.27
C GLY A 152 6.93 -0.92 -4.55
N PHE A 153 7.70 0.11 -4.89
CA PHE A 153 9.15 0.00 -5.03
C PHE A 153 9.81 -0.21 -3.67
N LEU A 154 9.29 0.46 -2.64
CA LEU A 154 9.71 0.33 -1.25
C LEU A 154 8.54 0.71 -0.35
N ALA A 155 8.26 -0.10 0.67
CA ALA A 155 7.27 0.20 1.68
C ALA A 155 7.83 -0.10 3.08
N GLY A 156 7.36 0.66 4.06
CA GLY A 156 7.74 0.49 5.46
C GLY A 156 6.55 0.62 6.39
N TRP A 157 6.51 -0.22 7.42
CA TRP A 157 5.50 -0.24 8.47
C TRP A 157 6.17 -0.27 9.84
N GLY A 158 5.53 0.36 10.80
CA GLY A 158 6.01 0.31 12.16
C GLY A 158 5.22 1.17 13.11
N TYR A 159 5.86 1.48 14.23
CA TYR A 159 5.41 2.46 15.19
C TYR A 159 6.29 3.69 15.10
N GLY A 160 5.67 4.85 15.22
CA GLY A 160 6.38 6.11 15.24
C GLY A 160 5.64 7.17 16.03
N HIS A 161 6.18 8.38 15.95
CA HIS A 161 5.67 9.53 16.66
C HIS A 161 5.50 10.73 15.73
N ALA A 162 4.76 11.72 16.23
CA ALA A 162 4.68 13.03 15.63
C ALA A 162 4.92 14.13 16.68
N THR A 163 5.60 15.20 16.28
CA THR A 163 5.70 16.43 17.08
C THR A 163 5.15 17.61 16.29
N LEU A 164 4.50 18.55 16.99
CA LEU A 164 4.02 19.81 16.44
C LEU A 164 4.68 20.96 17.20
N ASN A 165 5.41 21.83 16.49
CA ASN A 165 6.18 22.93 17.05
C ASN A 165 7.12 22.45 18.18
N GLY A 166 7.76 21.29 17.96
CA GLY A 166 8.68 20.65 18.92
C GLY A 166 8.01 20.00 20.13
N LYS A 167 6.68 19.99 20.22
CA LYS A 167 5.93 19.33 21.31
C LYS A 167 5.37 17.99 20.84
N PRO A 168 5.34 16.95 21.69
CA PRO A 168 4.68 15.69 21.35
C PRO A 168 3.23 15.90 20.91
N LEU A 169 2.86 15.30 19.78
CA LEU A 169 1.50 15.30 19.25
C LEU A 169 0.91 13.88 19.26
N TYR A 170 1.63 12.92 18.69
CA TYR A 170 1.28 11.50 18.71
C TYR A 170 2.49 10.68 19.13
N ASP A 171 2.27 9.60 19.87
CA ASP A 171 3.32 8.72 20.36
C ASP A 171 2.91 7.27 20.18
N SER A 172 3.85 6.43 19.73
CA SER A 172 3.64 4.99 19.53
C SER A 172 2.45 4.66 18.62
N TYR A 173 2.18 5.51 17.63
CA TYR A 173 1.11 5.31 16.64
C TYR A 173 1.64 4.50 15.45
N GLU A 174 0.74 3.80 14.77
CA GLU A 174 1.12 3.05 13.57
C GLU A 174 1.50 4.03 12.47
N MET A 175 2.65 3.82 11.85
CA MET A 175 3.13 4.59 10.72
C MET A 175 3.36 3.69 9.52
N HIS A 176 3.18 4.28 8.34
CA HIS A 176 3.41 3.61 7.08
C HIS A 176 3.90 4.62 6.05
N PHE A 177 4.83 4.20 5.20
CA PHE A 177 5.13 4.88 3.95
C PHE A 177 5.18 3.87 2.80
N MET A 178 4.90 4.35 1.59
CA MET A 178 4.97 3.57 0.36
C MET A 178 5.51 4.43 -0.76
N VAL A 179 6.64 4.06 -1.35
CA VAL A 179 7.11 4.60 -2.63
C VAL A 179 6.52 3.72 -3.74
N THR A 180 5.62 4.27 -4.54
CA THR A 180 4.80 3.52 -5.49
C THR A 180 4.84 4.11 -6.89
N GLN A 181 4.28 3.41 -7.87
CA GLN A 181 3.85 4.05 -9.12
C GLN A 181 2.82 5.15 -8.81
N GLY A 182 2.67 6.13 -9.71
CA GLY A 182 1.78 7.27 -9.47
C GLY A 182 0.32 6.87 -9.32
N LEU A 183 -0.15 6.76 -8.07
CA LEU A 183 -1.54 6.58 -7.70
C LEU A 183 -2.38 7.83 -7.99
N ARG A 184 -1.76 9.01 -7.87
CA ARG A 184 -2.41 10.31 -8.06
C ARG A 184 -2.10 10.89 -9.44
N ASP A 185 -3.12 11.44 -10.08
CA ASP A 185 -2.94 12.18 -11.32
C ASP A 185 -2.10 13.46 -11.06
N ARG A 186 -1.09 13.70 -11.89
CA ARG A 186 -0.12 14.80 -11.68
C ARG A 186 -0.72 16.20 -11.75
N LYS A 187 -1.90 16.38 -12.35
CA LYS A 187 -2.55 17.69 -12.51
C LYS A 187 -3.66 17.88 -11.50
N THR A 188 -4.50 16.88 -11.34
CA THR A 188 -5.72 16.93 -10.52
C THR A 188 -5.52 16.38 -9.11
N LEU A 189 -4.42 15.65 -8.87
CA LEU A 189 -4.07 14.99 -7.60
C LEU A 189 -5.06 13.89 -7.17
N ARG A 190 -6.03 13.57 -8.01
CA ARG A 190 -7.06 12.55 -7.76
C ARG A 190 -6.48 11.16 -7.89
N VAL A 191 -6.98 10.24 -7.07
CA VAL A 191 -6.79 8.80 -7.23
C VAL A 191 -8.00 8.26 -7.96
N ASN A 192 -7.78 7.62 -9.11
CA ASN A 192 -8.86 7.00 -9.86
C ASN A 192 -9.19 5.61 -9.28
N TYR A 193 -9.94 5.59 -8.15
CA TYR A 193 -10.32 4.36 -7.45
C TYR A 193 -11.52 4.52 -6.52
N PRO A 194 -12.46 3.55 -6.47
CA PRO A 194 -12.52 2.34 -7.29
C PRO A 194 -12.99 2.64 -8.72
N MET A 195 -12.66 1.78 -9.68
CA MET A 195 -13.10 1.94 -11.07
C MET A 195 -13.95 0.78 -11.53
N ALA A 196 -15.26 0.88 -11.30
CA ALA A 196 -16.23 -0.18 -11.61
C ALA A 196 -16.28 -0.60 -13.09
N ASN A 197 -15.82 0.24 -14.03
CA ASN A 197 -15.99 0.05 -15.48
C ASN A 197 -14.66 0.05 -16.27
N LYS A 198 -13.56 -0.43 -15.68
CA LYS A 198 -12.21 -0.35 -16.31
C LYS A 198 -11.57 -1.72 -16.52
N LYS A 199 -10.58 -1.76 -17.43
CA LYS A 199 -9.91 -2.99 -17.91
C LYS A 199 -9.16 -3.75 -16.82
N LEU A 200 -8.70 -3.06 -15.77
CA LEU A 200 -8.01 -3.67 -14.64
C LEU A 200 -8.88 -3.50 -13.38
N PRO A 201 -9.32 -4.59 -12.73
CA PRO A 201 -10.21 -4.53 -11.58
C PRO A 201 -9.56 -3.87 -10.36
N GLY A 202 -8.23 -3.81 -10.31
CA GLY A 202 -7.45 -3.19 -9.25
C GLY A 202 -7.31 -1.67 -9.37
N GLY A 203 -7.86 -0.98 -10.38
CA GLY A 203 -7.64 0.47 -10.59
C GLY A 203 -6.50 0.80 -11.56
N GLU A 204 -6.20 2.09 -11.73
CA GLU A 204 -5.23 2.62 -12.69
C GLU A 204 -4.17 3.42 -11.93
N THR A 205 -2.91 3.02 -12.08
CA THR A 205 -1.75 3.82 -11.71
C THR A 205 -1.12 4.39 -12.98
N ASN A 206 -0.38 5.48 -12.85
CA ASN A 206 0.46 5.99 -13.93
C ASN A 206 1.89 5.44 -13.78
N PRO A 207 2.30 4.46 -14.60
CA PRO A 207 3.61 3.84 -14.48
C PRO A 207 4.76 4.77 -14.89
N ALA A 208 4.48 5.90 -15.55
CA ALA A 208 5.47 6.92 -15.91
C ALA A 208 5.76 7.91 -14.77
N THR A 209 5.24 7.67 -13.57
CA THR A 209 5.43 8.49 -12.38
C THR A 209 5.68 7.62 -11.17
N GLN A 210 6.42 8.17 -10.21
CA GLN A 210 6.53 7.63 -8.87
C GLN A 210 5.98 8.65 -7.87
N GLN A 211 5.50 8.17 -6.74
CA GLN A 211 5.08 9.00 -5.62
C GLN A 211 5.39 8.31 -4.30
N ILE A 212 5.31 9.06 -3.21
CA ILE A 212 5.26 8.51 -1.86
C ILE A 212 3.91 8.83 -1.24
N ASP A 213 3.27 7.88 -0.58
CA ASP A 213 2.22 8.16 0.41
C ASP A 213 2.76 7.77 1.78
N PHE A 214 2.47 8.57 2.79
CA PHE A 214 2.85 8.26 4.15
C PHE A 214 1.85 8.83 5.15
N TYR A 215 1.66 8.11 6.25
CA TYR A 215 0.72 8.51 7.28
C TYR A 215 1.13 8.02 8.67
N ILE A 216 0.54 8.66 9.68
CA ILE A 216 0.50 8.20 11.06
C ILE A 216 -0.96 8.03 11.47
N ARG A 217 -1.30 6.91 12.11
CA ARG A 217 -2.67 6.56 12.48
C ARG A 217 -2.78 6.02 13.89
N SER A 218 -3.88 6.38 14.56
CA SER A 218 -4.16 5.93 15.92
C SER A 218 -4.44 4.43 16.00
N PRO A 219 -4.12 3.75 17.11
CA PRO A 219 -4.60 2.40 17.36
C PRO A 219 -6.12 2.36 17.55
N GLN A 220 -6.73 3.46 18.02
CA GLN A 220 -8.18 3.57 18.17
C GLN A 220 -8.88 3.64 16.82
N GLN A 221 -9.97 2.89 16.69
CA GLN A 221 -10.80 2.86 15.50
C GLN A 221 -12.00 3.81 15.62
N ASN A 222 -12.40 4.40 14.50
CA ASN A 222 -13.69 5.08 14.37
C ASN A 222 -14.35 4.60 13.07
N PRO A 223 -15.44 3.81 13.12
CA PRO A 223 -16.07 3.26 11.92
C PRO A 223 -16.74 4.30 11.02
N LYS A 224 -16.92 5.55 11.50
CA LYS A 224 -17.45 6.65 10.68
C LYS A 224 -16.38 7.27 9.80
N ASN A 225 -15.10 7.21 10.20
CA ASN A 225 -13.99 7.75 9.42
C ASN A 225 -13.56 6.79 8.31
N ARG A 226 -12.90 7.32 7.29
CA ARG A 226 -12.23 6.54 6.25
C ARG A 226 -10.76 6.98 6.10
N PRO A 227 -9.77 6.11 6.37
CA PRO A 227 -9.88 4.78 6.97
C PRO A 227 -10.49 4.80 8.37
N THR A 228 -10.88 3.64 8.90
CA THR A 228 -11.61 3.50 10.17
C THR A 228 -10.74 3.73 11.42
N ARG A 229 -10.09 4.89 11.50
CA ARG A 229 -9.18 5.30 12.56
C ARG A 229 -9.64 6.63 13.17
N GLN A 230 -9.42 6.80 14.47
CA GLN A 230 -9.74 8.04 15.16
C GLN A 230 -8.84 9.19 14.67
N VAL A 231 -7.56 8.91 14.43
CA VAL A 231 -6.60 9.83 13.82
C VAL A 231 -6.01 9.14 12.60
N PHE A 232 -5.94 9.87 11.48
CA PHE A 232 -5.23 9.47 10.27
C PHE A 232 -4.66 10.71 9.59
N VAL A 233 -3.40 11.04 9.89
CA VAL A 233 -2.74 12.21 9.27
C VAL A 233 -1.94 11.72 8.08
N HIS A 234 -2.34 12.19 6.90
CA HIS A 234 -1.93 11.60 5.62
C HIS A 234 -1.34 12.64 4.68
N PHE A 235 -0.22 12.25 4.08
CA PHE A 235 0.52 13.04 3.12
C PHE A 235 0.89 12.21 1.91
N PHE A 236 1.13 12.89 0.80
CA PHE A 236 1.78 12.30 -0.35
C PHE A 236 2.78 13.27 -0.98
N GLY A 237 3.85 12.75 -1.56
CA GLY A 237 4.87 13.49 -2.30
C GLY A 237 4.92 13.07 -3.75
N MET A 238 4.99 14.03 -4.66
CA MET A 238 4.88 13.79 -6.11
C MET A 238 6.24 13.87 -6.85
N GLU A 239 7.32 14.09 -6.12
CA GLU A 239 8.69 14.12 -6.64
C GLU A 239 9.56 13.23 -5.77
N ILE A 240 10.23 12.27 -6.40
CA ILE A 240 11.03 11.24 -5.74
C ILE A 240 12.43 11.28 -6.35
N ALA A 241 13.44 11.42 -5.50
CA ALA A 241 14.85 11.34 -5.88
C ALA A 241 15.53 10.17 -5.17
N TRP A 242 16.17 9.32 -5.96
CA TRP A 242 16.99 8.19 -5.50
C TRP A 242 18.45 8.68 -5.49
N LYS A 243 19.17 8.47 -4.39
CA LYS A 243 20.50 9.04 -4.15
C LYS A 243 21.59 7.96 -4.18
#